data_AF-A0A8J8W7L2-F1
#
_entry.id   AF-A0A8J8W7L2-F1
#
_cell.length_a   1.000
_cell.length_b   1.000
_cell.length_c   1.000
_cell.angle_alpha   90.00
_cell.angle_beta   90.00
_cell.angle_gamma   90.00
#
_symmetry.space_group_name_H-M   'P 1'
#
loop_
_entity.id
_entity.type
_entity.pdbx_description
1 polymer ?
#
loop_
_entity_poly.entity_id
_entity_poly.type
_entity_poly.pdbx_seq_one_letter_code
_entity_poly.pdbx_strand_id
1 'polypeptide(L)'
;METTYNADLVFYPAFCFKVSPTHFAWVKMAAADVQRLHRPRSYNGQSIFFYKNHPIRFVCVVGVIIARTDITRRTILTLDDSSGATLEICVLHADPKTRDNARARMETTHDQPSTPNINGPHQTPVTSGSGPSSMTQVQTHTMRPEHVSATDGTILDISSLQPGMSVKVKGTLSQFRSTMQLNLERFTLVRDTNAEMQFVDQRLRFLVEVLAVPWTLSPEEIEQCRADAERGEVKALEQRERAERRVKRQAEREERDYYHIQKRYEREERKRAKEALLSREDGAKLMRDIQWRKALASNDAGHSR
;
A
#
# COMPACT_ATOMS: atom_id res chain seq x y z
N MET A 1 11.93 19.47 -37.87
CA MET A 1 11.34 18.84 -39.06
C MET A 1 10.52 17.65 -38.58
N GLU A 2 9.22 17.81 -38.41
CA GLU A 2 8.30 16.69 -38.16
C GLU A 2 8.23 15.87 -39.44
N THR A 3 8.95 14.76 -39.46
CA THR A 3 8.91 13.81 -40.57
C THR A 3 7.51 13.21 -40.65
N THR A 4 6.88 13.35 -41.80
CA THR A 4 5.55 12.92 -42.25
C THR A 4 5.23 11.42 -42.10
N TYR A 5 6.02 10.63 -41.36
CA TYR A 5 5.88 9.18 -41.21
C TYR A 5 4.82 8.72 -40.19
N ASN A 6 4.24 9.63 -39.41
CA ASN A 6 3.24 9.27 -38.37
C ASN A 6 1.78 9.38 -38.83
N ALA A 7 1.51 9.87 -40.04
CA ALA A 7 0.14 10.10 -40.52
C ALA A 7 -0.65 8.80 -40.74
N ASP A 8 0.02 7.66 -40.94
CA ASP A 8 -0.60 6.38 -41.31
C ASP A 8 -0.66 5.36 -40.16
N LEU A 9 -0.30 5.75 -38.94
CA LEU A 9 -0.29 4.82 -37.81
C LEU A 9 -1.70 4.59 -37.25
N VAL A 10 -2.12 3.33 -37.23
CA VAL A 10 -3.39 2.90 -36.62
C VAL A 10 -3.24 2.76 -35.12
N PHE A 11 -4.09 3.45 -34.35
CA PHE A 11 -4.18 3.30 -32.90
C PHE A 11 -5.33 2.36 -32.54
N TYR A 12 -4.99 1.21 -31.95
CA TYR A 12 -5.98 0.19 -31.63
C TYR A 12 -6.77 0.52 -30.34
N PRO A 13 -8.05 0.12 -30.25
CA PRO A 13 -8.84 0.26 -29.03
C PRO A 13 -8.22 -0.46 -27.83
N ALA A 14 -8.61 -0.05 -26.61
CA ALA A 14 -8.06 -0.59 -25.37
C ALA A 14 -8.24 -2.12 -25.21
N PHE A 15 -9.32 -2.70 -25.77
CA PHE A 15 -9.54 -4.15 -25.74
C PHE A 15 -8.46 -4.95 -26.50
N CYS A 16 -7.74 -4.31 -27.43
CA CYS A 16 -6.60 -4.91 -28.14
C CYS A 16 -5.30 -4.88 -27.33
N PHE A 17 -5.20 -4.09 -26.26
CA PHE A 17 -3.90 -3.89 -25.61
C PHE A 17 -3.36 -5.16 -24.92
N LYS A 18 -4.19 -6.16 -24.67
CA LYS A 18 -3.77 -7.49 -24.18
C LYS A 18 -2.84 -8.25 -25.12
N VAL A 19 -2.92 -7.99 -26.43
CA VAL A 19 -2.00 -8.58 -27.42
C VAL A 19 -0.87 -7.62 -27.80
N SER A 20 -0.82 -6.44 -27.18
CA SER A 20 0.32 -5.54 -27.36
C SER A 20 1.56 -6.08 -26.64
N PRO A 21 2.74 -6.07 -27.29
CA PRO A 21 3.98 -6.49 -26.63
C PRO A 21 4.45 -5.50 -25.55
N THR A 22 3.87 -4.29 -25.49
CA THR A 22 4.35 -3.20 -24.63
C THR A 22 3.40 -2.86 -23.48
N HIS A 23 2.09 -3.11 -23.60
CA HIS A 23 1.12 -2.57 -22.64
C HIS A 23 1.29 -3.07 -21.20
N PHE A 24 1.55 -4.37 -21.05
CA PHE A 24 1.71 -5.03 -19.74
C PHE A 24 3.17 -5.33 -19.40
N ALA A 25 4.12 -4.80 -20.18
CA ALA A 25 5.55 -5.03 -20.00
C ALA A 25 6.25 -3.82 -19.39
N TRP A 26 7.32 -4.06 -18.63
CA TRP A 26 8.28 -3.03 -18.26
C TRP A 26 9.16 -2.71 -19.45
N VAL A 27 8.70 -1.78 -20.30
CA VAL A 27 9.39 -1.43 -21.55
C VAL A 27 10.73 -0.80 -21.20
N LYS A 28 11.82 -1.42 -21.65
CA LYS A 28 13.17 -0.87 -21.47
C LYS A 28 13.35 0.26 -22.46
N MET A 29 13.56 1.48 -21.97
CA MET A 29 13.67 2.66 -22.83
C MET A 29 14.84 3.53 -22.37
N ALA A 30 15.37 4.32 -23.32
CA ALA A 30 16.30 5.38 -23.01
C ALA A 30 15.55 6.64 -22.56
N ALA A 31 16.17 7.50 -21.75
CA ALA A 31 15.54 8.74 -21.32
C ALA A 31 15.10 9.61 -22.51
N ALA A 32 15.91 9.68 -23.57
CA ALA A 32 15.56 10.37 -24.81
C ALA A 32 14.32 9.78 -25.50
N ASP A 33 14.14 8.46 -25.48
CA ASP A 33 12.96 7.82 -26.06
C ASP A 33 11.71 8.00 -25.19
N VAL A 34 11.86 8.05 -23.86
CA VAL A 34 10.76 8.41 -22.95
C VAL A 34 10.25 9.81 -23.25
N GLN A 35 11.14 10.78 -23.50
CA GLN A 35 10.74 12.16 -23.85
C GLN A 35 10.04 12.26 -25.22
N ARG A 36 10.20 11.26 -26.09
CA ARG A 36 9.52 11.19 -27.40
C ARG A 36 8.11 10.58 -27.32
N LEU A 37 7.73 10.05 -26.16
CA LEU A 37 6.40 9.49 -25.97
C LEU A 37 5.35 10.58 -26.12
N HIS A 38 4.30 10.27 -26.86
CA HIS A 38 3.20 11.18 -27.10
C HIS A 38 1.87 10.56 -26.70
N ARG A 39 0.85 11.40 -26.55
CA ARG A 39 -0.51 10.97 -26.30
C ARG A 39 -1.44 11.54 -27.37
N PRO A 40 -2.04 10.70 -28.23
CA PRO A 40 -3.06 11.16 -29.16
C PRO A 40 -4.28 11.71 -28.42
N ARG A 41 -4.98 12.68 -29.03
CA ARG A 41 -6.15 13.36 -28.40
C ARG A 41 -7.26 12.39 -27.98
N SER A 42 -7.44 11.29 -28.70
CA SER A 42 -8.41 10.23 -28.39
C SER A 42 -8.15 9.52 -27.06
N TYR A 43 -6.94 9.61 -26.50
CA TYR A 43 -6.56 9.00 -25.23
C TYR A 43 -6.34 10.04 -24.12
N ASN A 44 -6.81 11.27 -24.31
CA ASN A 44 -6.74 12.30 -23.27
C ASN A 44 -7.45 11.83 -21.99
N GLY A 45 -6.84 12.12 -20.84
CA GLY A 45 -7.34 11.69 -19.52
C GLY A 45 -6.93 10.27 -19.11
N GLN A 46 -6.37 9.47 -20.02
CA GLN A 46 -5.83 8.15 -19.69
C GLN A 46 -4.33 8.23 -19.35
N SER A 47 -3.87 7.41 -18.40
CA SER A 47 -2.45 7.29 -18.04
C SER A 47 -1.68 6.39 -19.02
N ILE A 48 -1.84 6.62 -20.31
CA ILE A 48 -1.19 5.86 -21.38
C ILE A 48 -0.52 6.81 -22.37
N PHE A 49 0.62 6.38 -22.88
CA PHE A 49 1.40 7.10 -23.88
C PHE A 49 1.79 6.14 -25.00
N PHE A 50 2.34 6.67 -26.08
CA PHE A 50 2.65 5.90 -27.26
C PHE A 50 4.05 6.21 -27.77
N TYR A 51 4.75 5.14 -28.16
CA TYR A 51 5.91 5.21 -29.03
C TYR A 51 5.48 4.68 -30.39
N LYS A 52 5.46 5.52 -31.42
CA LYS A 52 4.67 5.25 -32.65
C LYS A 52 3.21 4.96 -32.26
N ASN A 53 2.73 3.74 -32.51
CA ASN A 53 1.41 3.28 -32.08
C ASN A 53 1.45 2.20 -31.01
N HIS A 54 2.60 1.94 -30.38
CA HIS A 54 2.71 1.00 -29.25
C HIS A 54 2.21 1.65 -27.96
N PRO A 55 1.21 1.07 -27.26
CA PRO A 55 0.72 1.58 -25.98
C PRO A 55 1.72 1.30 -24.84
N ILE A 56 2.29 2.35 -24.27
CA ILE A 56 3.26 2.30 -23.18
C ILE A 56 2.67 2.89 -21.90
N ARG A 57 2.78 2.11 -20.82
CA ARG A 57 2.33 2.49 -19.48
C ARG A 57 3.44 2.37 -18.43
N PHE A 58 4.27 1.33 -18.57
CA PHE A 58 5.33 0.99 -17.63
C PHE A 58 6.68 1.05 -18.32
N VAL A 59 7.62 1.78 -17.73
CA VAL A 59 8.95 1.94 -18.28
C VAL A 59 10.01 1.50 -17.26
N CYS A 60 11.06 0.88 -17.78
CA CYS A 60 12.28 0.57 -17.06
C CYS A 60 13.44 1.38 -17.67
N VAL A 61 14.20 2.08 -16.85
CA VAL A 61 15.38 2.86 -17.26
C VAL A 61 16.56 2.51 -16.34
N VAL A 62 17.78 2.54 -16.87
CA VAL A 62 19.02 2.49 -16.09
C VAL A 62 19.80 3.76 -16.36
N GLY A 63 20.33 4.38 -15.31
CA GLY A 63 21.21 5.53 -15.43
C GLY A 63 21.72 6.00 -14.08
N VAL A 64 22.47 7.08 -14.09
CA VAL A 64 23.05 7.72 -12.91
C VAL A 64 22.11 8.79 -12.40
N ILE A 65 21.88 8.82 -11.09
CA ILE A 65 21.19 9.96 -10.46
C ILE A 65 22.14 11.15 -10.47
N ILE A 66 21.74 12.25 -11.10
CA ILE A 66 22.56 13.48 -11.18
C ILE A 66 22.04 14.59 -10.27
N ALA A 67 20.77 14.55 -9.87
CA ALA A 67 20.20 15.51 -8.95
C ALA A 67 19.11 14.86 -8.09
N ARG A 68 18.91 15.42 -6.90
CA ARG A 68 17.85 15.06 -5.96
C ARG A 68 17.30 16.33 -5.34
N THR A 69 15.99 16.53 -5.48
CA THR A 69 15.27 17.69 -4.99
C THR A 69 14.08 17.25 -4.17
N ASP A 70 14.07 17.57 -2.88
CA ASP A 70 12.92 17.33 -2.01
C ASP A 70 11.96 18.53 -2.08
N ILE A 71 10.69 18.26 -2.41
CA ILE A 71 9.59 19.23 -2.41
C ILE A 71 8.50 18.76 -1.44
N THR A 72 7.54 19.62 -1.09
CA THR A 72 6.57 19.37 0.01
C THR A 72 5.91 17.99 -0.02
N ARG A 73 5.52 17.50 -1.19
CA ARG A 73 4.78 16.22 -1.32
C ARG A 73 5.54 15.13 -2.06
N ARG A 74 6.75 15.41 -2.54
CA ARG A 74 7.49 14.50 -3.43
C ARG A 74 9.00 14.70 -3.30
N THR A 75 9.75 13.66 -3.57
CA THR A 75 11.16 13.76 -3.92
C THR A 75 11.29 13.57 -5.43
N ILE A 76 12.00 14.47 -6.11
CA ILE A 76 12.28 14.39 -7.54
C ILE A 76 13.76 14.04 -7.72
N LEU A 77 14.03 12.96 -8.44
CA LEU A 77 15.37 12.56 -8.83
C LEU A 77 15.55 12.86 -10.32
N THR A 78 16.69 13.37 -10.72
CA THR A 78 17.05 13.49 -12.14
C THR A 78 18.00 12.36 -12.50
N LEU A 79 17.63 11.56 -13.50
CA LEU A 79 18.40 10.42 -13.99
C LEU A 79 18.97 10.73 -15.38
N ASP A 80 20.25 10.43 -15.58
CA ASP A 80 20.96 10.51 -16.85
C ASP A 80 21.45 9.13 -17.28
N ASP A 81 21.07 8.70 -18.49
CA ASP A 81 21.48 7.43 -19.10
C ASP A 81 22.38 7.63 -20.34
N SER A 82 22.92 8.85 -20.52
CA SER A 82 23.76 9.26 -21.64
C SER A 82 23.09 9.13 -23.03
N SER A 83 21.77 8.99 -23.10
CA SER A 83 21.03 8.91 -24.37
C SER A 83 20.77 10.26 -25.04
N GLY A 84 21.25 11.36 -24.43
CA GLY A 84 21.04 12.73 -24.91
C GLY A 84 19.85 13.46 -24.28
N ALA A 85 19.21 12.88 -23.26
CA ALA A 85 18.22 13.56 -22.43
C ALA A 85 18.26 13.02 -20.99
N THR A 86 17.75 13.82 -20.05
CA THR A 86 17.54 13.41 -18.66
C THR A 86 16.07 13.06 -18.41
N LEU A 87 15.82 12.26 -17.38
CA LEU A 87 14.47 11.88 -16.96
C LEU A 87 14.22 12.25 -15.50
N GLU A 88 13.10 12.91 -15.23
CA GLU A 88 12.64 13.20 -13.87
C GLU A 88 11.88 12.00 -13.31
N ILE A 89 12.37 11.47 -12.19
CA ILE A 89 11.76 10.39 -11.42
C ILE A 89 11.08 10.99 -10.19
N CYS A 90 9.76 10.95 -10.16
CA CYS A 90 8.94 11.42 -9.05
C CYS A 90 8.71 10.29 -8.04
N VAL A 91 9.02 10.55 -6.77
CA VAL A 91 8.71 9.68 -5.64
C VAL A 91 7.73 10.40 -4.72
N LEU A 92 6.60 9.78 -4.39
CA LEU A 92 5.58 10.43 -3.56
C LEU A 92 5.94 10.33 -2.07
N HIS A 93 5.65 11.40 -1.32
CA HIS A 93 5.62 11.32 0.14
C HIS A 93 4.32 10.65 0.58
N ALA A 94 4.38 9.84 1.64
CA ALA A 94 3.22 9.22 2.25
C ALA A 94 2.34 10.30 2.91
N ASP A 95 1.08 10.38 2.48
CA ASP A 95 0.04 11.11 3.21
C ASP A 95 -0.32 10.32 4.49
N PRO A 96 -0.74 10.97 5.60
CA PRO A 96 -1.30 10.28 6.76
C PRO A 96 -2.22 9.08 6.43
N LYS A 97 -3.14 9.20 5.45
CA LYS A 97 -4.02 8.07 5.06
C LYS A 97 -3.26 6.89 4.45
N THR A 98 -2.21 7.16 3.68
CA THR A 98 -1.39 6.12 3.06
C THR A 98 -0.50 5.44 4.10
N ARG A 99 -0.03 6.17 5.11
CA ARG A 99 0.77 5.64 6.22
C ARG A 99 -0.02 4.61 7.03
N ASP A 100 -1.28 4.90 7.32
CA ASP A 100 -2.16 3.98 8.07
C ASP A 100 -2.39 2.67 7.29
N ASN A 101 -2.66 2.78 5.98
CA ASN A 101 -2.85 1.61 5.11
C ASN A 101 -1.57 0.78 4.94
N ALA A 102 -0.42 1.43 4.80
CA ALA A 102 0.85 0.74 4.67
C ALA A 102 1.25 0.00 5.95
N ARG A 103 0.99 0.60 7.12
CA ARG A 103 1.22 -0.02 8.44
C ARG A 103 0.34 -1.23 8.68
N ALA A 104 -0.96 -1.13 8.38
CA ALA A 104 -1.90 -2.25 8.49
C ALA A 104 -1.50 -3.46 7.62
N ARG A 105 -0.83 -3.20 6.48
CA ARG A 105 -0.33 -4.25 5.58
C ARG A 105 0.98 -4.89 6.03
N MET A 106 1.80 -4.20 6.84
CA MET A 106 3.00 -4.76 7.45
C MET A 106 2.67 -5.64 8.66
N GLU A 107 1.59 -5.35 9.39
CA GLU A 107 1.18 -6.16 10.56
C GLU A 107 0.59 -7.53 10.19
N THR A 108 0.12 -7.70 8.96
CA THR A 108 -0.48 -8.97 8.47
C THR A 108 0.54 -10.02 8.01
N THR A 109 1.85 -9.71 7.98
CA THR A 109 2.91 -10.64 7.54
C THR A 109 3.72 -11.25 8.68
N HIS A 110 3.35 -10.99 9.94
CA HIS A 110 4.06 -11.53 11.11
C HIS A 110 3.20 -12.50 11.93
N ASP A 111 2.67 -13.54 11.26
CA ASP A 111 2.14 -14.71 11.94
C ASP A 111 3.19 -15.83 11.84
N GLN A 112 4.16 -15.80 12.75
CA GLN A 112 5.03 -16.96 12.97
C GLN A 112 4.37 -17.93 13.97
N PRO A 113 4.36 -19.25 13.69
CA PRO A 113 3.76 -20.23 14.56
C PRO A 113 4.61 -20.40 15.83
N SER A 114 4.01 -20.06 16.97
CA SER A 114 4.60 -20.32 18.29
C SER A 114 4.59 -21.83 18.56
N THR A 115 5.76 -22.44 18.75
CA THR A 115 5.90 -23.80 19.27
C THR A 115 5.68 -23.80 20.79
N PRO A 116 5.05 -24.85 21.37
CA PRO A 116 4.78 -24.89 22.80
C PRO A 116 6.04 -25.35 23.56
N ASN A 117 6.59 -24.48 24.42
CA ASN A 117 7.68 -24.85 25.31
C ASN A 117 7.13 -25.48 26.60
N ILE A 118 7.49 -26.74 26.83
CA ILE A 118 7.22 -27.50 28.05
C ILE A 118 8.40 -27.29 29.01
N ASN A 119 8.14 -26.73 30.20
CA ASN A 119 8.66 -27.18 31.50
C ASN A 119 8.22 -26.22 32.62
N GLY A 120 7.57 -26.78 33.66
CA GLY A 120 7.32 -26.12 34.95
C GLY A 120 8.47 -26.33 35.95
N PRO A 121 8.20 -26.25 37.26
CA PRO A 121 8.07 -25.02 38.04
C PRO A 121 9.15 -24.94 39.15
N HIS A 122 9.45 -23.75 39.70
CA HIS A 122 9.75 -23.57 41.14
C HIS A 122 9.90 -22.09 41.55
N GLN A 123 9.63 -21.86 42.82
CA GLN A 123 9.27 -20.60 43.47
C GLN A 123 10.46 -19.73 43.92
N THR A 124 10.13 -18.46 44.17
CA THR A 124 10.78 -17.27 44.77
C THR A 124 11.59 -17.49 46.08
N PRO A 125 12.22 -16.48 46.76
CA PRO A 125 12.18 -15.00 46.60
C PRO A 125 13.53 -14.24 46.80
N VAL A 126 13.57 -12.92 46.56
CA VAL A 126 13.87 -11.83 47.54
C VAL A 126 14.50 -10.54 46.94
N THR A 127 13.96 -9.40 47.42
CA THR A 127 14.57 -8.07 47.71
C THR A 127 15.23 -7.17 46.64
N SER A 128 14.50 -6.07 46.36
CA SER A 128 14.90 -4.65 46.46
C SER A 128 16.30 -4.19 46.04
N GLY A 129 16.34 -3.43 44.95
CA GLY A 129 17.46 -2.55 44.59
C GLY A 129 16.95 -1.35 43.78
N SER A 130 16.82 -0.21 44.46
CA SER A 130 16.53 1.12 43.92
C SER A 130 17.74 1.68 43.14
N GLY A 131 17.51 2.19 41.93
CA GLY A 131 18.50 2.91 41.11
C GLY A 131 17.85 3.55 39.88
N PRO A 132 18.36 4.68 39.38
CA PRO A 132 17.53 5.82 39.02
C PRO A 132 16.98 5.79 37.59
N SER A 133 15.85 6.47 37.44
CA SER A 133 15.17 6.82 36.19
C SER A 133 16.16 7.40 35.17
N SER A 134 16.55 6.58 34.19
CA SER A 134 17.16 7.07 32.96
C SER A 134 16.10 7.83 32.19
N MET A 135 16.23 9.16 32.21
CA MET A 135 15.51 10.08 31.34
C MET A 135 15.50 9.53 29.92
N THR A 136 14.32 9.15 29.45
CA THR A 136 14.10 8.86 28.03
C THR A 136 14.42 10.15 27.28
N GLN A 137 15.61 10.19 26.67
CA GLN A 137 15.94 11.18 25.68
C GLN A 137 14.84 11.11 24.62
N VAL A 138 14.00 12.14 24.59
CA VAL A 138 13.12 12.40 23.45
C VAL A 138 14.06 12.71 22.31
N GLN A 139 14.51 11.67 21.60
CA GLN A 139 15.15 11.81 20.32
C GLN A 139 14.10 12.49 19.44
N THR A 140 14.35 13.77 19.17
CA THR A 140 13.69 14.49 18.09
C THR A 140 14.11 13.80 16.80
N HIS A 141 13.46 12.67 16.47
CA HIS A 141 13.51 12.12 15.12
C HIS A 141 12.91 13.22 14.24
N THR A 142 13.78 13.99 13.59
CA THR A 142 13.44 14.74 12.39
C THR A 142 12.81 13.71 11.44
N MET A 143 11.48 13.66 11.41
CA MET A 143 10.71 12.69 10.64
C MET A 143 11.06 12.92 9.18
N ARG A 144 11.99 12.11 8.64
CA ARG A 144 12.20 12.08 7.20
C ARG A 144 10.87 11.67 6.56
N PRO A 145 10.45 12.33 5.47
CA PRO A 145 9.24 11.95 4.78
C PRO A 145 9.36 10.49 4.36
N GLU A 146 8.36 9.69 4.71
CA GLU A 146 8.23 8.30 4.26
C GLU A 146 7.78 8.33 2.79
N HIS A 147 8.39 7.52 1.94
CA HIS A 147 8.11 7.51 0.51
C HIS A 147 7.25 6.32 0.11
N VAL A 148 6.39 6.51 -0.88
CA VAL A 148 5.49 5.47 -1.38
C VAL A 148 5.45 5.42 -2.91
N SER A 149 5.16 4.24 -3.45
CA SER A 149 4.85 4.06 -4.86
C SER A 149 3.57 4.80 -5.26
N ALA A 150 3.45 5.19 -6.53
CA ALA A 150 2.26 5.89 -7.01
C ALA A 150 1.05 4.96 -7.22
N THR A 151 1.27 3.69 -7.58
CA THR A 151 0.17 2.79 -7.96
C THR A 151 -0.46 2.07 -6.77
N ASP A 152 0.35 1.51 -5.86
CA ASP A 152 -0.14 0.65 -4.77
C ASP A 152 0.19 1.17 -3.37
N GLY A 153 0.81 2.34 -3.26
CA GLY A 153 1.16 2.96 -1.99
C GLY A 153 2.19 2.16 -1.18
N THR A 154 2.94 1.27 -1.82
CA THR A 154 3.99 0.49 -1.15
C THR A 154 5.11 1.39 -0.68
N ILE A 155 5.59 1.17 0.55
CA ILE A 155 6.68 1.97 1.13
C ILE A 155 7.96 1.72 0.33
N LEU A 156 8.66 2.81 -0.01
CA LEU A 156 9.92 2.80 -0.73
C LEU A 156 11.01 3.43 0.13
N ASP A 157 12.01 2.66 0.55
CA ASP A 157 13.20 3.25 1.17
C ASP A 157 14.14 3.78 0.08
N ILE A 158 14.06 5.08 -0.20
CA ILE A 158 14.90 5.73 -1.21
C ILE A 158 16.20 6.31 -0.65
N SER A 159 16.61 5.95 0.57
CA SER A 159 17.82 6.50 1.20
C SER A 159 19.08 6.27 0.37
N SER A 160 19.12 5.20 -0.42
CA SER A 160 20.23 4.87 -1.32
C SER A 160 20.23 5.63 -2.65
N LEU A 161 19.14 6.33 -3.00
CA LEU A 161 19.01 7.07 -4.25
C LEU A 161 19.62 8.48 -4.13
N GLN A 162 20.96 8.53 -4.04
CA GLN A 162 21.73 9.78 -3.97
C GLN A 162 22.37 10.12 -5.33
N PRO A 163 22.72 11.40 -5.57
CA PRO A 163 23.53 11.77 -6.73
C PRO A 163 24.83 10.94 -6.83
N GLY A 164 25.19 10.53 -8.04
CA GLY A 164 26.31 9.64 -8.34
C GLY A 164 25.96 8.14 -8.33
N MET A 165 24.77 7.76 -7.87
CA MET A 165 24.39 6.35 -7.81
C MET A 165 23.81 5.86 -9.14
N SER A 166 24.33 4.74 -9.64
CA SER A 166 23.77 4.03 -10.80
C SER A 166 22.58 3.16 -10.38
N VAL A 167 21.44 3.35 -11.02
CA VAL A 167 20.17 2.75 -10.59
C VAL A 167 19.35 2.24 -11.77
N LYS A 168 18.68 1.11 -11.57
CA LYS A 168 17.61 0.63 -12.44
C LYS A 168 16.28 1.01 -11.82
N VAL A 169 15.53 1.84 -12.51
CA VAL A 169 14.24 2.35 -12.07
C VAL A 169 13.13 1.73 -12.91
N LYS A 170 12.06 1.32 -12.24
CA LYS A 170 10.79 0.90 -12.85
C LYS A 170 9.69 1.83 -12.37
N GLY A 171 8.91 2.36 -13.29
CA GLY A 171 7.83 3.28 -12.92
C GLY A 171 6.71 3.42 -13.94
N THR A 172 5.67 4.12 -13.50
CA THR A 172 4.54 4.51 -14.35
C THR A 172 4.79 5.89 -14.96
N LEU A 173 4.30 6.11 -16.17
CA LEU A 173 4.50 7.38 -16.85
C LEU A 173 3.54 8.46 -16.37
N SER A 174 4.03 9.68 -16.27
CA SER A 174 3.25 10.90 -16.09
C SER A 174 3.81 12.03 -16.93
N GLN A 175 3.05 13.11 -17.08
CA GLN A 175 3.49 14.28 -17.82
C GLN A 175 3.13 15.53 -17.02
N PHE A 176 4.11 16.42 -16.84
CA PHE A 176 3.93 17.69 -16.16
C PHE A 176 4.50 18.81 -17.03
N ARG A 177 3.68 19.82 -17.33
CA ARG A 177 4.07 20.95 -18.20
C ARG A 177 4.75 20.48 -19.50
N SER A 178 4.11 19.52 -20.17
CA SER A 178 4.59 18.89 -21.41
C SER A 178 5.88 18.08 -21.31
N THR A 179 6.48 17.94 -20.11
CA THR A 179 7.69 17.14 -19.89
C THR A 179 7.30 15.77 -19.35
N MET A 180 7.90 14.70 -19.90
CA MET A 180 7.67 13.35 -19.43
C MET A 180 8.40 13.10 -18.11
N GLN A 181 7.69 12.49 -17.16
CA GLN A 181 8.19 12.12 -15.84
C GLN A 181 7.84 10.66 -15.56
N LEU A 182 8.62 10.02 -14.70
CA LEU A 182 8.37 8.65 -14.25
C LEU A 182 8.01 8.65 -12.77
N ASN A 183 6.84 8.13 -12.41
CA ASN A 183 6.53 7.87 -11.00
C ASN A 183 7.18 6.55 -10.57
N LEU A 184 8.01 6.61 -9.54
CA LEU A 184 8.75 5.46 -9.05
C LEU A 184 7.81 4.40 -8.50
N GLU A 185 7.93 3.17 -9.00
CA GLU A 185 7.25 2.00 -8.46
C GLU A 185 8.23 1.08 -7.74
N ARG A 186 9.39 0.82 -8.35
CA ARG A 186 10.44 -0.07 -7.80
C ARG A 186 11.80 0.35 -8.34
N PHE A 187 12.87 0.10 -7.59
CA PHE A 187 14.22 0.30 -8.09
C PHE A 187 15.18 -0.77 -7.57
N THR A 188 16.34 -0.88 -8.23
CA THR A 188 17.48 -1.66 -7.75
C THR A 188 18.76 -0.90 -8.06
N LEU A 189 19.71 -0.85 -7.13
CA LEU A 189 21.04 -0.32 -7.40
C LEU A 189 21.76 -1.19 -8.44
N VAL A 190 22.45 -0.53 -9.38
CA VAL A 190 23.30 -1.18 -10.37
C VAL A 190 24.73 -1.05 -9.88
N ARG A 191 25.37 -2.19 -9.59
CA ARG A 191 26.66 -2.22 -8.88
C ARG A 191 27.87 -2.07 -9.78
N ASP A 192 27.76 -2.53 -11.02
CA ASP A 192 28.88 -2.58 -11.95
C ASP A 192 28.44 -2.22 -13.38
N THR A 193 29.43 -1.87 -14.19
CA THR A 193 29.26 -1.51 -15.60
C THR A 193 28.76 -2.69 -16.43
N ASN A 194 29.01 -3.94 -16.01
CA ASN A 194 28.54 -5.10 -16.75
C ASN A 194 27.00 -5.21 -16.71
N ALA A 195 26.40 -5.02 -15.54
CA ALA A 195 24.94 -4.99 -15.37
C ALA A 195 24.30 -3.81 -16.12
N GLU A 196 24.97 -2.65 -16.15
CA GLU A 196 24.56 -1.50 -16.97
C GLU A 196 24.57 -1.85 -18.46
N MET A 197 25.68 -2.40 -18.96
CA MET A 197 25.82 -2.76 -20.38
C MET A 197 24.87 -3.88 -20.81
N GLN A 198 24.58 -4.84 -19.93
CA GLN A 198 23.53 -5.84 -20.18
C GLN A 198 22.15 -5.20 -20.32
N PHE A 199 21.85 -4.19 -19.51
CA PHE A 199 20.59 -3.46 -19.66
C PHE A 199 20.55 -2.67 -20.96
N VAL A 200 21.65 -2.01 -21.33
CA VAL A 200 21.77 -1.26 -22.59
C VAL A 200 21.54 -2.19 -23.79
N ASP A 201 22.16 -3.37 -23.81
CA ASP A 201 21.95 -4.38 -24.85
C ASP A 201 20.48 -4.83 -24.92
N GLN A 202 19.86 -5.17 -23.78
CA GLN A 202 18.44 -5.55 -23.74
C GLN A 202 17.51 -4.43 -24.21
N ARG A 203 17.81 -3.18 -23.85
CA ARG A 203 17.07 -1.99 -24.28
C ARG A 203 17.18 -1.83 -25.80
N LEU A 204 18.38 -1.92 -26.36
CA LEU A 204 18.62 -1.75 -27.80
C LEU A 204 17.93 -2.84 -28.61
N ARG A 205 18.01 -4.11 -28.19
CA ARG A 205 17.27 -5.21 -28.84
C ARG A 205 15.78 -4.94 -28.85
N PHE A 206 15.20 -4.57 -27.70
CA PHE A 206 13.77 -4.27 -27.60
C PHE A 206 13.36 -3.06 -28.47
N LEU A 207 14.21 -2.02 -28.53
CA LEU A 207 13.99 -0.87 -29.40
C LEU A 207 13.93 -1.30 -30.87
N VAL A 208 14.91 -2.07 -31.34
CA VAL A 208 15.02 -2.47 -32.75
C VAL A 208 13.94 -3.48 -33.13
N GLU A 209 13.72 -4.51 -32.31
CA GLU A 209 12.82 -5.62 -32.62
C GLU A 209 11.34 -5.27 -32.42
N VAL A 210 11.02 -4.36 -31.47
CA VAL A 210 9.63 -4.07 -31.09
C VAL A 210 9.26 -2.62 -31.39
N LEU A 211 9.91 -1.65 -30.75
CA LEU A 211 9.45 -0.25 -30.78
C LEU A 211 9.70 0.45 -32.13
N ALA A 212 10.74 0.04 -32.85
CA ALA A 212 11.09 0.59 -34.15
C ALA A 212 10.17 0.10 -35.27
N VAL A 213 9.38 -0.96 -35.05
CA VAL A 213 8.41 -1.47 -36.02
C VAL A 213 7.00 -1.03 -35.59
N PRO A 214 6.17 -0.45 -36.47
CA PRO A 214 4.77 -0.17 -36.14
C PRO A 214 4.04 -1.41 -35.64
N TRP A 215 3.23 -1.25 -34.59
CA TRP A 215 2.37 -2.33 -34.12
C TRP A 215 1.23 -2.53 -35.10
N THR A 216 1.03 -3.75 -35.59
CA THR A 216 -0.06 -4.08 -36.51
C THR A 216 -0.81 -5.29 -36.00
N LEU A 217 -2.13 -5.27 -36.14
CA LEU A 217 -3.03 -6.38 -35.85
C LEU A 217 -3.86 -6.70 -37.09
N SER A 218 -4.06 -7.99 -37.35
CA SER A 218 -4.98 -8.45 -38.39
C SER A 218 -6.44 -8.20 -38.00
N PRO A 219 -7.37 -8.10 -38.97
CA PRO A 219 -8.80 -7.99 -38.67
C PRO A 219 -9.31 -9.11 -37.74
N GLU A 220 -8.80 -10.33 -37.93
CA GLU A 220 -9.13 -11.50 -37.11
C GLU A 220 -8.63 -11.34 -35.67
N GLU A 221 -7.41 -10.83 -35.47
CA GLU A 221 -6.87 -10.56 -34.13
C GLU A 221 -7.68 -9.48 -33.40
N ILE A 222 -8.12 -8.44 -34.12
CA ILE A 222 -8.95 -7.38 -33.57
C ILE A 222 -10.31 -7.94 -33.12
N GLU A 223 -10.95 -8.75 -33.96
CA GLU A 223 -12.25 -9.33 -33.64
C GLU A 223 -12.15 -10.35 -32.50
N GLN A 224 -11.08 -11.16 -32.47
CA GLN A 224 -10.81 -12.04 -31.34
C GLN A 224 -10.62 -11.24 -30.04
N CYS A 225 -9.90 -10.10 -30.10
CA CYS A 225 -9.73 -9.23 -28.94
C CYS A 225 -11.06 -8.64 -28.45
N ARG A 226 -11.94 -8.23 -29.37
CA ARG A 226 -13.29 -7.74 -29.06
C ARG A 226 -14.12 -8.83 -28.38
N ALA A 227 -14.22 -10.01 -28.98
CA ALA A 227 -15.00 -11.12 -28.46
C ALA A 227 -14.51 -11.59 -27.08
N ASP A 228 -13.19 -11.58 -26.85
CA ASP A 228 -12.62 -11.87 -25.53
C ASP A 228 -12.95 -10.81 -24.48
N ALA A 229 -12.97 -9.52 -24.86
CA ALA A 229 -13.33 -8.43 -23.95
C ALA A 229 -14.80 -8.54 -23.52
N GLU A 230 -15.71 -8.77 -24.46
CA GLU A 230 -17.14 -9.00 -24.17
C GLU A 230 -17.35 -10.22 -23.26
N ARG A 231 -16.66 -11.33 -23.53
CA ARG A 231 -16.68 -12.51 -22.63
C ARG A 231 -16.12 -12.18 -21.25
N GLY A 232 -15.10 -11.34 -21.17
CA GLY A 232 -14.51 -10.87 -19.91
C GLY A 232 -15.49 -10.03 -19.09
N GLU A 233 -16.22 -9.11 -19.73
CA GLU A 233 -17.21 -8.25 -19.09
C GLU A 233 -18.38 -9.06 -18.51
N VAL A 234 -18.91 -10.02 -19.28
CA VAL A 234 -19.98 -10.92 -18.79
C VAL A 234 -19.52 -11.69 -17.54
N LYS A 235 -18.31 -12.27 -17.58
CA LYS A 235 -17.74 -12.99 -16.43
C LYS A 235 -17.52 -12.07 -15.23
N ALA A 236 -17.08 -10.83 -15.44
CA ALA A 236 -16.85 -9.87 -14.36
C ALA A 236 -18.17 -9.47 -13.68
N LEU A 237 -19.24 -9.26 -14.45
CA LEU A 237 -20.58 -8.99 -13.92
C LEU A 237 -21.10 -10.17 -13.08
N GLU A 238 -20.99 -11.40 -13.58
CA GLU A 238 -21.37 -12.60 -12.81
C GLU A 238 -20.57 -12.74 -11.51
N GLN A 239 -19.25 -12.47 -11.55
CA GLN A 239 -18.41 -12.54 -10.36
C GLN A 239 -18.79 -11.48 -9.33
N ARG A 240 -19.07 -10.24 -9.77
CA ARG A 240 -19.54 -9.17 -8.91
C ARG A 240 -20.86 -9.52 -8.24
N GLU A 241 -21.82 -10.05 -9.01
CA GLU A 241 -23.10 -10.48 -8.46
C GLU A 241 -22.91 -11.61 -7.42
N ARG A 242 -22.04 -12.58 -7.71
CA ARG A 242 -21.69 -13.64 -6.75
C ARG A 242 -21.03 -13.08 -5.48
N ALA A 243 -20.15 -12.09 -5.59
CA ALA A 243 -19.51 -11.44 -4.46
C ALA A 243 -20.53 -10.66 -3.60
N GLU A 244 -21.42 -9.88 -4.23
CA GLU A 244 -22.50 -9.16 -3.54
C GLU A 244 -23.45 -10.12 -2.80
N ARG A 245 -23.81 -11.25 -3.42
CA ARG A 245 -24.58 -12.32 -2.76
C ARG A 245 -23.86 -12.91 -1.55
N ARG A 246 -22.53 -13.06 -1.60
CA ARG A 246 -21.73 -13.55 -0.45
C ARG A 246 -21.69 -12.52 0.68
N VAL A 247 -21.46 -11.25 0.36
CA VAL A 247 -21.46 -10.15 1.34
C VAL A 247 -22.81 -10.04 2.03
N LYS A 248 -23.93 -10.09 1.28
CA LYS A 248 -25.28 -10.07 1.86
C LYS A 248 -25.52 -11.23 2.82
N ARG A 249 -25.15 -12.45 2.43
CA ARG A 249 -25.28 -13.63 3.30
C ARG A 249 -24.42 -13.54 4.56
N GLN A 250 -23.25 -12.90 4.46
CA GLN A 250 -22.37 -12.68 5.61
C GLN A 250 -22.98 -11.66 6.57
N ALA A 251 -23.46 -10.52 6.06
CA ALA A 251 -24.13 -9.51 6.86
C ALA A 251 -25.38 -10.07 7.58
N GLU A 252 -26.19 -10.89 6.89
CA GLU A 252 -27.35 -11.56 7.50
C GLU A 252 -26.95 -12.54 8.63
N ARG A 253 -25.77 -13.17 8.56
CA ARG A 253 -25.25 -14.03 9.64
C ARG A 253 -24.76 -13.21 10.82
N GLU A 254 -24.00 -12.16 10.54
CA GLU A 254 -23.48 -11.24 11.57
C GLU A 254 -24.61 -10.53 12.32
N GLU A 255 -25.69 -10.14 11.64
CA GLU A 255 -26.88 -9.56 12.28
C GLU A 255 -27.58 -10.56 13.22
N ARG A 256 -27.70 -11.83 12.81
CA ARG A 256 -28.26 -12.89 13.67
C ARG A 256 -27.38 -13.13 14.89
N ASP A 257 -26.07 -13.22 14.69
CA ASP A 257 -25.11 -13.42 15.77
C ASP A 257 -25.12 -12.24 16.75
N TYR A 258 -25.17 -11.01 16.24
CA TYR A 258 -25.32 -9.79 17.03
C TYR A 258 -26.59 -9.83 17.88
N TYR A 259 -27.73 -10.19 17.29
CA TYR A 259 -29.00 -10.32 18.01
C TYR A 259 -28.92 -11.38 19.13
N HIS A 260 -28.27 -12.51 18.88
CA HIS A 260 -28.06 -13.55 19.89
C HIS A 260 -27.15 -13.09 21.03
N ILE A 261 -26.05 -12.41 20.71
CA ILE A 261 -25.13 -11.84 21.71
C ILE A 261 -25.86 -10.80 22.57
N GLN A 262 -26.61 -9.89 21.95
CA GLN A 262 -27.37 -8.85 22.66
C GLN A 262 -28.39 -9.47 23.61
N LYS A 263 -29.17 -10.46 23.16
CA LYS A 263 -30.12 -11.17 24.04
C LYS A 263 -29.45 -11.88 25.20
N ARG A 264 -28.26 -12.45 24.99
CA ARG A 264 -27.49 -13.08 26.07
C ARG A 264 -27.03 -12.03 27.08
N TYR A 265 -26.49 -10.92 26.59
CA TYR A 265 -26.05 -9.80 27.42
C TYR A 265 -27.19 -9.23 28.27
N GLU A 266 -28.36 -8.97 27.67
CA GLU A 266 -29.54 -8.48 28.40
C GLU A 266 -29.99 -9.43 29.52
N ARG A 267 -29.90 -10.75 29.32
CA ARG A 267 -30.20 -11.73 30.38
C ARG A 267 -29.17 -11.70 31.50
N GLU A 268 -27.88 -11.61 31.16
CA GLU A 268 -26.79 -11.52 32.12
C GLU A 268 -26.85 -10.21 32.91
N GLU A 269 -27.16 -9.09 32.27
CA GLU A 269 -27.44 -7.79 32.91
C GLU A 269 -28.59 -7.88 33.90
N ARG A 270 -29.72 -8.49 33.51
CA ARG A 270 -30.84 -8.70 34.44
C ARG A 270 -30.47 -9.55 35.65
N LYS A 271 -29.59 -10.54 35.49
CA LYS A 271 -29.06 -11.32 36.62
C LYS A 271 -28.17 -10.45 37.51
N ARG A 272 -27.20 -9.73 36.93
CA ARG A 272 -26.32 -8.83 37.68
C ARG A 272 -27.08 -7.74 38.43
N ALA A 273 -28.14 -7.17 37.84
CA ALA A 273 -29.00 -6.19 38.50
C ALA A 273 -29.73 -6.78 39.73
N LYS A 274 -30.23 -8.02 39.62
CA LYS A 274 -30.85 -8.73 40.75
C LYS A 274 -29.84 -9.06 41.85
N GLU A 275 -28.66 -9.54 41.48
CA GLU A 275 -27.57 -9.83 42.42
C GLU A 275 -27.06 -8.56 43.12
N ALA A 276 -26.96 -7.45 42.40
CA ALA A 276 -26.61 -6.14 42.97
C ALA A 276 -27.69 -5.63 43.95
N LEU A 277 -28.97 -5.86 43.63
CA LEU A 277 -30.08 -5.50 44.51
C LEU A 277 -30.06 -6.33 45.81
N LEU A 278 -29.85 -7.64 45.71
CA LEU A 278 -29.66 -8.53 46.86
C LEU A 278 -28.46 -8.11 47.70
N SER A 279 -27.31 -7.85 47.05
CA SER A 279 -26.09 -7.39 47.75
C SER A 279 -26.31 -6.06 48.49
N ARG A 280 -27.11 -5.15 47.91
CA ARG A 280 -27.46 -3.87 48.55
C ARG A 280 -28.38 -4.07 49.75
N GLU A 281 -29.35 -4.97 49.66
CA GLU A 281 -30.25 -5.31 50.76
C GLU A 281 -29.51 -6.00 51.92
N ASP A 282 -28.65 -6.97 51.60
CA ASP A 282 -27.79 -7.65 52.56
C ASP A 282 -26.82 -6.67 53.22
N GLY A 283 -26.20 -5.77 52.45
CA GLY A 283 -25.37 -4.69 52.97
C GLY A 283 -26.12 -3.73 53.89
N ALA A 284 -27.36 -3.36 53.53
CA ALA A 284 -28.21 -2.50 54.36
C ALA A 284 -28.65 -3.19 55.67
N LYS A 285 -28.83 -4.51 55.65
CA LYS A 285 -29.13 -5.32 56.83
C LYS A 285 -27.92 -5.42 57.75
N LEU A 286 -26.74 -5.71 57.19
CA LEU A 286 -25.48 -5.71 57.92
C LEU A 286 -25.19 -4.36 58.59
N MET A 287 -25.41 -3.25 57.88
CA MET A 287 -25.23 -1.91 58.44
C MET A 287 -26.18 -1.61 59.60
N ARG A 288 -27.44 -2.06 59.52
CA ARG A 288 -28.39 -1.97 60.64
C ARG A 288 -27.93 -2.78 61.84
N ASP A 289 -27.46 -4.01 61.63
CA ASP A 289 -26.95 -4.87 62.70
C ASP A 289 -25.69 -4.27 63.36
N ILE A 290 -24.79 -3.66 62.57
CA ILE A 290 -23.61 -2.95 63.09
C ILE A 290 -24.03 -1.73 63.93
N GLN A 291 -24.99 -0.93 63.46
CA GLN A 291 -25.51 0.21 64.21
C GLN A 291 -26.15 -0.22 65.53
N TRP A 292 -26.94 -1.30 65.51
CA TRP A 292 -27.54 -1.88 66.72
C TRP A 292 -26.47 -2.35 67.72
N ARG A 293 -25.45 -3.07 67.25
CA ARG A 293 -24.31 -3.50 68.09
C ARG A 293 -23.52 -2.33 68.66
N LYS A 294 -23.29 -1.26 67.87
CA LYS A 294 -22.64 -0.03 68.36
C LYS A 294 -23.50 0.69 69.41
N ALA A 295 -24.82 0.76 69.23
CA ALA A 295 -25.73 1.37 70.21
C ALA A 295 -25.72 0.60 71.53
N LEU A 296 -25.73 -0.74 71.48
CA LEU A 296 -25.60 -1.60 72.66
C LEU A 296 -24.25 -1.38 73.39
N ALA A 297 -23.13 -1.35 72.65
CA ALA A 297 -21.82 -1.08 73.23
C ALA A 297 -21.69 0.33 73.82
N SER A 298 -22.40 1.32 73.25
CA SER A 298 -22.44 2.69 73.77
C SER A 298 -23.28 2.81 75.04
N ASN A 299 -24.34 2.00 75.18
CA ASN A 299 -25.17 1.92 76.39
C ASN A 299 -24.44 1.22 77.56
N ASP A 300 -23.60 0.22 77.25
CA ASP A 300 -22.81 -0.51 78.24
C ASP A 300 -21.66 0.34 78.81
N ALA A 301 -21.05 1.19 77.98
CA ALA A 301 -20.06 2.18 78.42
C ALA A 301 -20.65 3.31 79.28
N GLY A 302 -21.98 3.47 79.30
CA GLY A 302 -22.70 4.46 80.12
C GLY A 302 -23.07 4.00 81.53
N HIS A 303 -22.92 2.70 81.85
CA HIS A 303 -23.26 2.12 83.16
C HIS A 303 -22.05 1.84 84.08
N SER A 304 -20.84 2.25 83.67
CA SER A 304 -19.65 2.26 84.53
C SER A 304 -19.29 3.70 84.93
N ARG A 305 -20.07 4.29 85.84
CA ARG A 305 -19.68 5.45 86.65
C ARG A 305 -20.33 5.39 88.02
#